data_AF-A0A0A0LPN9-F1
#
_entry.id   AF-A0A0A0LPN9-F1
#
_cell.length_a   1.000
_cell.length_b   1.000
_cell.length_c   1.000
_cell.angle_alpha   90.00
_cell.angle_beta   90.00
_cell.angle_gamma   90.00
#
_symmetry.space_group_name_H-M   'P 1'
#
loop_
_entity.id
_entity.type
_entity.pdbx_description
1 polymer ?
#
loop_
_entity_poly.entity_id
_entity_poly.type
_entity_poly.pdbx_seq_one_letter_code
_entity_poly.pdbx_strand_id
1 'polypeptide(L)'
;MKKDGCEPGIKTYDLLMGKLCAHNRLDKANSLFNEAQKRGVPVTPKAYQVDPKYVKKPKDKKVAKKRETLPEKMARKRRRLKQIRLSFVKKPRRGMRRAF
;
A
#
# COMPACT_ATOMS: atom_id res chain seq x y z
N MET A 1 31.00 11.87 17.62
CA MET A 1 31.69 12.50 16.46
C MET A 1 31.63 14.02 16.54
N LYS A 2 30.52 14.70 16.21
CA LYS A 2 30.49 16.19 16.25
C LYS A 2 30.59 16.80 17.65
N LYS A 3 30.03 16.14 18.67
CA LYS A 3 30.13 16.59 20.08
C LYS A 3 31.53 16.44 20.66
N ASP A 4 32.33 15.55 20.07
CA ASP A 4 33.69 15.24 20.52
C ASP A 4 34.73 16.04 19.70
N GLY A 5 34.30 17.03 18.92
CA GLY A 5 35.17 17.85 18.06
C GLY A 5 35.70 17.14 16.80
N CYS A 6 35.29 15.90 16.52
CA CYS A 6 35.77 15.15 15.37
C CYS A 6 34.97 15.51 14.11
N GLU A 7 35.67 16.06 13.11
CA GLU A 7 35.09 16.44 11.83
C GLU A 7 34.84 15.20 10.95
N PRO A 8 33.58 14.97 10.50
CA PRO A 8 33.29 13.87 9.60
C PRO A 8 33.91 14.12 8.22
N GLY A 9 34.68 13.15 7.73
CA GLY A 9 35.26 13.19 6.39
C GLY A 9 34.30 12.75 5.29
N ILE A 10 34.76 12.79 4.04
CA ILE A 10 33.99 12.42 2.83
C ILE A 10 33.39 11.01 2.97
N LYS A 11 34.21 10.03 3.39
CA LYS A 11 33.78 8.63 3.58
C LYS A 11 32.65 8.49 4.61
N THR A 12 32.63 9.34 5.63
CA THR A 12 31.61 9.34 6.67
C THR A 12 30.26 9.81 6.12
N TYR A 13 30.26 10.90 5.36
CA TYR A 13 29.06 11.39 4.69
C TYR A 13 28.53 10.37 3.67
N ASP A 14 29.40 9.79 2.86
CA ASP A 14 29.05 8.76 1.88
C ASP A 14 28.35 7.56 2.53
N LEU A 15 28.90 7.06 3.65
CA LEU A 15 28.33 5.94 4.39
C LEU A 15 26.96 6.30 4.98
N LEU A 16 26.84 7.49 5.58
CA LEU A 16 25.60 7.96 6.21
C LEU A 16 24.49 8.16 5.18
N MET A 17 24.78 8.82 4.06
CA MET A 17 23.81 9.00 2.98
C MET A 17 23.38 7.67 2.39
N GLY A 18 24.32 6.75 2.13
CA GLY A 18 23.99 5.42 1.62
C GLY A 18 23.03 4.65 2.53
N LYS A 19 23.27 4.65 3.84
CA LYS A 19 22.37 4.01 4.81
C LYS A 19 21.01 4.71 4.89
N LEU A 20 20.98 6.04 4.87
CA LEU A 20 19.72 6.79 4.91
C LEU A 20 18.86 6.55 3.67
N CYS A 21 19.47 6.49 2.49
CA CYS A 21 18.79 6.17 1.24
C CYS A 21 18.27 4.72 1.24
N ALA A 22 19.07 3.75 1.71
CA ALA A 22 18.62 2.36 1.86
C ALA A 22 17.35 2.25 2.73
N HIS A 23 17.26 3.08 3.78
CA HIS A 23 16.10 3.19 4.67
C HIS A 23 14.94 4.07 4.15
N ASN A 24 14.98 4.52 2.90
CA ASN A 24 13.98 5.42 2.30
C ASN A 24 13.79 6.74 3.06
N ARG A 25 14.84 7.23 3.74
CA ARG A 25 14.84 8.50 4.49
C ARG A 25 15.52 9.60 3.68
N LEU A 26 14.99 9.86 2.49
CA LEU A 26 15.55 10.81 1.53
C LEU A 26 15.65 12.24 2.10
N ASP A 27 14.67 12.69 2.88
CA ASP A 27 14.68 14.03 3.49
C ASP A 27 15.92 14.26 4.37
N LYS A 28 16.30 13.23 5.13
CA LYS A 28 17.47 13.27 6.01
C LYS A 28 18.77 13.17 5.21
N ALA A 29 18.80 12.34 4.17
CA ALA A 29 19.95 12.22 3.28
C ALA A 29 20.25 13.56 2.58
N ASN A 30 19.21 14.24 2.05
CA ASN A 30 19.35 15.56 1.43
C ASN A 30 19.80 16.64 2.42
N SER A 31 19.27 16.62 3.65
CA SER A 31 19.72 17.55 4.70
C SER A 31 21.21 17.36 5.02
N LEU A 32 21.67 16.10 5.05
CA LEU A 32 23.08 15.75 5.27
C LEU A 32 23.97 16.19 4.11
N PHE A 33 23.50 16.05 2.87
CA PHE A 33 24.20 16.53 1.67
C PHE A 33 24.37 18.05 1.70
N ASN A 34 23.30 18.79 2.02
CA ASN A 34 23.35 20.24 2.15
C ASN A 34 24.31 20.68 3.26
N GLU A 35 24.36 19.94 4.37
CA GLU A 35 25.33 20.22 5.44
C GLU A 35 26.78 20.00 4.96
N ALA A 36 27.04 18.90 4.25
CA ALA A 36 28.36 18.62 3.71
C ALA A 36 28.82 19.71 2.72
N GLN A 37 27.91 20.18 1.87
CA GLN A 37 28.18 21.28 0.93
C GLN A 37 28.49 22.59 1.64
N LYS A 38 27.74 22.95 2.70
CA LYS A 38 28.00 24.14 3.52
C LYS A 38 29.36 24.09 4.22
N ARG A 39 29.83 22.90 4.58
CA ARG A 39 31.15 22.69 5.18
C ARG A 39 32.29 22.62 4.15
N GLY A 40 31.98 22.71 2.85
CA GLY A 40 32.97 22.64 1.78
C GLY A 40 33.54 21.22 1.56
N VAL A 41 32.87 20.18 2.05
CA VAL A 41 33.30 18.79 1.81
C VAL A 41 32.83 18.37 0.41
N PRO A 42 33.74 17.97 -0.49
CA PRO A 42 33.38 17.57 -1.85
C PRO A 42 32.70 16.20 -1.82
N VAL A 43 31.39 16.21 -1.64
CA VAL A 43 30.55 15.01 -1.68
C VAL A 43 30.02 14.82 -3.09
N THR A 44 30.29 13.66 -3.68
CA THR A 44 29.80 13.33 -5.02
C THR A 44 28.36 12.82 -4.94
N PRO A 45 27.43 13.33 -5.78
CA PRO A 45 26.10 12.77 -5.87
C PRO A 45 26.17 11.35 -6.45
N LYS A 46 25.72 10.37 -5.68
CA LYS A 46 25.70 8.94 -6.05
C LYS A 46 24.26 8.45 -6.16
N ALA A 47 24.02 7.53 -7.09
CA ALA A 47 22.76 6.81 -7.15
C ALA A 47 22.71 5.79 -6.01
N TYR A 48 21.81 5.99 -5.04
CA TYR A 48 21.58 5.07 -3.95
C TYR A 48 20.31 4.26 -4.18
N GLN A 49 20.38 2.94 -4.02
CA GLN A 49 19.21 2.06 -4.09
C GLN A 49 18.51 2.02 -2.72
N VAL A 50 17.18 2.00 -2.74
CA VAL A 50 16.35 1.85 -1.54
C VAL A 50 16.10 0.36 -1.31
N ASP A 51 16.22 -0.14 -0.07
CA ASP A 51 15.92 -1.55 0.16
C ASP A 51 14.42 -1.80 -0.05
N PRO A 52 14.04 -2.93 -0.71
CA PRO A 52 12.64 -3.28 -0.94
C PRO A 52 11.77 -3.29 0.33
N LYS A 53 12.38 -3.50 1.49
CA LYS A 53 11.72 -3.46 2.80
C LYS A 53 11.18 -2.07 3.16
N TYR A 54 11.89 -1.00 2.78
CA TYR A 54 11.53 0.38 3.11
C TYR A 54 10.78 1.08 1.98
N VAL A 55 10.58 0.42 0.84
CA VAL A 55 9.71 0.91 -0.22
C VAL A 55 8.28 1.01 0.32
N LYS A 56 7.68 2.20 0.23
CA LYS A 56 6.27 2.38 0.56
C LYS A 56 5.47 1.52 -0.40
N LYS A 57 4.90 0.42 0.12
CA LYS A 57 3.96 -0.38 -0.67
C LYS A 57 2.82 0.54 -1.11
N PRO A 58 2.39 0.48 -2.38
CA PRO A 58 1.18 1.17 -2.78
C PRO A 58 0.09 0.71 -1.83
N LYS A 59 -0.51 1.67 -1.11
CA LYS A 59 -1.69 1.37 -0.32
C LYS A 59 -2.77 1.09 -1.36
N ASP A 60 -2.98 -0.17 -1.70
CA ASP A 60 -4.21 -0.57 -2.35
C ASP A 60 -5.32 0.06 -1.54
N LYS A 61 -6.11 0.93 -2.18
CA LYS A 61 -7.33 1.46 -1.56
C LYS A 61 -8.12 0.22 -1.23
N LYS A 62 -8.05 -0.26 0.03
CA LYS A 62 -8.91 -1.33 0.51
C LYS A 62 -10.30 -0.76 0.26
N VAL A 63 -10.95 -1.23 -0.81
CA VAL A 63 -12.34 -0.92 -1.09
C VAL A 63 -13.07 -1.52 0.09
N ALA A 64 -13.27 -0.71 1.12
CA ALA A 64 -13.96 -1.12 2.31
C ALA A 64 -15.29 -1.69 1.81
N LYS A 65 -15.54 -2.98 2.07
CA LYS A 65 -16.81 -3.60 1.72
C LYS A 65 -17.89 -2.69 2.28
N LYS A 66 -18.59 -1.96 1.39
CA LYS A 66 -19.59 -0.99 1.79
C LYS A 66 -20.63 -1.75 2.61
N ARG A 67 -20.79 -1.39 3.87
CA ARG A 67 -21.81 -2.00 4.73
C ARG A 67 -23.16 -1.67 4.09
N GLU A 68 -23.94 -2.69 3.73
CA GLU A 68 -25.27 -2.49 3.16
C GLU A 68 -26.11 -1.62 4.12
N THR A 69 -26.79 -0.63 3.58
CA THR A 69 -27.74 0.21 4.33
C THR A 69 -28.98 -0.60 4.74
N LEU A 70 -29.76 -0.13 5.71
CA LEU A 70 -30.99 -0.81 6.13
C LEU A 70 -31.96 -1.08 4.96
N PRO A 71 -32.22 -0.12 4.03
CA PRO A 71 -33.06 -0.37 2.86
C PRO A 71 -32.53 -1.48 1.94
N GLU A 72 -31.23 -1.54 1.69
CA GLU A 72 -30.60 -2.58 0.85
C GLU A 72 -30.75 -3.97 1.47
N LYS A 73 -30.51 -4.08 2.80
CA LYS A 73 -30.72 -5.33 3.54
C LYS A 73 -32.18 -5.80 3.47
N MET A 74 -33.13 -4.88 3.61
CA MET A 74 -34.57 -5.18 3.50
C MET A 74 -34.94 -5.63 2.08
N ALA A 75 -34.40 -4.98 1.05
CA ALA A 75 -34.61 -5.37 -0.35
C ALA A 75 -34.07 -6.78 -0.63
N ARG A 76 -32.88 -7.11 -0.11
CA ARG A 76 -32.29 -8.46 -0.21
C ARG A 76 -33.16 -9.52 0.47
N LYS A 77 -33.65 -9.24 1.69
CA LYS A 77 -34.55 -10.14 2.42
C LYS A 77 -35.86 -10.37 1.65
N ARG A 78 -36.49 -9.30 1.13
CA ARG A 78 -37.71 -9.39 0.30
C ARG A 78 -37.50 -10.23 -0.96
N ARG A 79 -36.39 -10.04 -1.68
CA ARG A 79 -36.03 -10.83 -2.86
C ARG A 79 -35.89 -12.32 -2.52
N ARG A 80 -35.20 -12.64 -1.43
CA ARG A 80 -35.03 -14.03 -0.95
C ARG A 80 -36.37 -14.68 -0.63
N LEU A 81 -37.23 -13.99 0.14
CA LEU A 81 -38.57 -14.48 0.48
C LEU A 81 -39.45 -14.69 -0.78
N LYS A 82 -39.35 -13.79 -1.76
CA LYS A 82 -40.06 -13.94 -3.04
C LYS A 82 -39.61 -15.20 -3.79
N GLN A 83 -38.30 -15.46 -3.87
CA GLN A 83 -37.77 -16.67 -4.52
C GLN A 83 -38.24 -17.94 -3.81
N ILE A 84 -38.18 -17.96 -2.48
CA ILE A 84 -38.67 -19.08 -1.66
C ILE A 84 -40.17 -19.30 -1.89
N ARG A 85 -40.98 -18.25 -1.86
CA ARG A 85 -42.42 -18.34 -2.11
C ARG A 85 -42.71 -18.88 -3.51
N LEU A 86 -42.00 -18.41 -4.53
CA LEU A 86 -42.15 -18.88 -5.90
C LEU A 86 -41.69 -20.34 -6.08
N SER A 87 -40.73 -20.83 -5.30
CA SER A 87 -40.34 -22.25 -5.34
C SER A 87 -41.40 -23.20 -4.77
N PHE A 88 -42.24 -22.74 -3.84
CA PHE A 88 -43.35 -23.53 -3.30
C PHE A 88 -44.60 -23.46 -4.17
N VAL A 89 -44.74 -22.43 -5.02
CA VAL A 89 -45.75 -22.40 -6.08
C VAL A 89 -45.28 -23.34 -7.19
N LYS A 90 -45.59 -24.63 -6.99
CA LYS A 90 -45.38 -25.77 -7.89
C LYS A 90 -45.49 -25.34 -9.36
N LYS A 91 -44.37 -25.27 -10.09
CA LYS A 91 -44.43 -25.24 -11.56
C LYS A 91 -45.21 -26.48 -11.99
N PRO A 92 -46.19 -26.39 -12.90
CA PRO A 92 -46.72 -27.60 -13.52
C PRO A 92 -45.53 -28.35 -14.11
N ARG A 93 -45.39 -29.64 -13.74
CA ARG A 93 -44.45 -30.54 -14.40
C ARG A 93 -44.82 -30.54 -15.89
N ARG A 94 -44.20 -29.68 -16.70
CA ARG A 94 -44.23 -29.83 -18.15
C ARG A 94 -43.50 -31.15 -18.41
N GLY A 95 -44.29 -32.16 -18.77
CA GLY A 95 -43.90 -33.55 -18.80
C GLY A 95 -42.59 -33.77 -19.52
N MET A 96 -41.82 -34.73 -19.03
CA MET A 96 -40.85 -35.45 -19.83
C MET A 96 -41.56 -35.89 -21.12
N ARG A 97 -41.30 -35.21 -22.23
CA ARG A 97 -41.47 -35.85 -23.53
C ARG A 97 -40.42 -36.95 -23.55
N ARG A 98 -40.86 -38.20 -23.37
CA ARG A 98 -40.06 -39.36 -23.76
C ARG A 98 -39.66 -39.11 -25.22
N ALA A 99 -38.36 -38.98 -25.47
CA ALA A 99 -37.85 -39.10 -26.81
C ALA A 99 -38.15 -40.54 -27.25
N PHE A 100 -38.97 -40.67 -28.29
CA PHE A 100 -38.96 -41.87 -29.11
C PHE A 100 -37.63 -41.90 -29.87
#